data_AF-A0A9D4N0V4-F1
#
_entry.id   AF-A0A9D4N0V4-F1
#
_cell.length_a   1.000
_cell.length_b   1.000
_cell.length_c   1.000
_cell.angle_alpha   90.00
_cell.angle_beta   90.00
_cell.angle_gamma   90.00
#
_symmetry.space_group_name_H-M   'P 1'
#
loop_
_entity.id
_entity.type
_entity.pdbx_description
1 polymer ?
#
loop_
_entity_poly.entity_id
_entity_poly.type
_entity_poly.pdbx_seq_one_letter_code
_entity_poly.pdbx_strand_id
1 'polypeptide(L)'
;MQESTAETPTCWGFTLKELQVEQSKDKDLTIIIEWLLKGKGPDEGILFLASPEAKYNWLNKELFQLVDGVLFKQKLNSIDLELVVPNSRQEQTLVWHHDKPSSGHQGVART
;
A
#
# COMPACT_ATOMS: atom_id res chain seq x y z
N MET A 1 16.36 -8.82 -26.83
CA MET A 1 15.64 -9.79 -25.99
C MET A 1 15.79 -9.30 -24.55
N GLN A 2 14.73 -8.73 -23.97
CA GLN A 2 14.69 -8.37 -22.54
C GLN A 2 13.39 -8.95 -22.01
N GLU A 3 13.48 -10.16 -21.48
CA GLU A 3 12.37 -10.92 -20.92
C GLU A 3 12.28 -10.65 -19.41
N SER A 4 11.07 -10.26 -19.00
CA SER A 4 10.40 -10.62 -17.74
C SER A 4 11.14 -10.37 -16.41
N THR A 5 11.09 -9.12 -15.92
CA THR A 5 11.22 -8.83 -14.47
C THR A 5 9.93 -9.11 -13.67
N ALA A 6 8.88 -9.62 -14.32
CA ALA A 6 7.54 -9.75 -13.74
C ALA A 6 7.31 -11.04 -12.90
N GLU A 7 8.21 -12.02 -12.98
CA GLU A 7 7.95 -13.38 -12.47
C GLU A 7 8.67 -13.71 -11.16
N THR A 8 9.65 -12.89 -10.74
CA THR A 8 10.33 -13.12 -9.47
C THR A 8 9.47 -12.57 -8.32
N PRO A 9 9.11 -13.39 -7.32
CA PRO A 9 8.41 -12.90 -6.15
C PRO A 9 9.29 -11.89 -5.42
N THR A 10 8.70 -10.75 -5.06
CA THR A 10 9.34 -9.75 -4.21
C THR A 10 9.59 -10.31 -2.81
N CYS A 11 10.37 -9.61 -1.98
CA CYS A 11 10.59 -9.98 -0.57
C CYS A 11 9.30 -10.04 0.27
N TRP A 12 8.17 -9.59 -0.29
CA TRP A 12 6.83 -9.68 0.29
C TRP A 12 6.04 -10.93 -0.14
N GLY A 13 6.64 -11.83 -0.92
CA GLY A 13 6.01 -13.08 -1.36
C GLY A 13 5.02 -12.93 -2.51
N PHE A 14 4.91 -11.75 -3.11
CA PHE A 14 4.05 -11.47 -4.27
C PHE A 14 4.87 -10.92 -5.43
N THR A 15 4.43 -11.18 -6.66
CA THR A 15 5.00 -10.49 -7.83
C THR A 15 4.52 -9.04 -7.88
N LEU A 16 5.28 -8.16 -8.54
CA LEU A 16 4.87 -6.77 -8.73
C LEU A 16 3.52 -6.68 -9.46
N LYS A 17 3.30 -7.55 -10.44
CA LYS A 17 2.05 -7.60 -11.21
C LYS A 17 0.84 -7.96 -10.34
N GLU A 18 1.01 -8.89 -9.40
CA GLU A 18 -0.04 -9.21 -8.43
C GLU A 18 -0.33 -8.01 -7.52
N LEU A 19 0.71 -7.34 -7.01
CA LEU A 19 0.54 -6.16 -6.16
C LEU A 19 -0.22 -5.04 -6.89
N GLN A 20 0.14 -4.76 -8.15
CA GLN A 20 -0.55 -3.78 -8.97
C GLN A 20 -2.04 -4.13 -9.14
N VAL A 21 -2.35 -5.38 -9.49
CA VAL A 21 -3.72 -5.83 -9.70
C VAL A 21 -4.54 -5.71 -8.42
N GLU A 22 -3.96 -6.03 -7.28
CA GLU A 22 -4.67 -6.01 -6.00
C GLU A 22 -4.87 -4.60 -5.48
N GLN A 23 -3.87 -3.72 -5.63
CA GLN A 23 -4.01 -2.29 -5.34
C GLN A 23 -5.04 -1.63 -6.25
N SER A 24 -5.12 -2.04 -7.52
CA SER A 24 -6.12 -1.52 -8.48
C SER A 24 -7.55 -1.98 -8.16
N LYS A 25 -7.72 -3.09 -7.44
CA LYS A 25 -9.04 -3.55 -6.97
C LYS A 25 -9.52 -2.79 -5.74
N ASP A 26 -8.60 -2.18 -5.00
CA ASP A 26 -8.90 -1.42 -3.81
C ASP A 26 -9.47 -0.04 -4.21
N LYS A 27 -10.75 0.17 -3.92
CA LYS A 27 -11.46 1.40 -4.27
C LYS A 27 -10.87 2.62 -3.57
N ASP A 28 -10.31 2.44 -2.38
CA ASP A 28 -9.78 3.53 -1.57
C ASP A 28 -8.41 3.96 -2.09
N LEU A 29 -7.60 3.02 -2.59
CA LEU A 29 -6.32 3.30 -3.25
C LEU A 29 -6.49 3.81 -4.67
N THR A 30 -7.54 3.37 -5.37
CA THR A 30 -7.84 3.78 -6.75
C THR A 30 -7.87 5.30 -6.90
N ILE A 31 -8.40 6.03 -5.90
CA ILE A 31 -8.44 7.50 -5.91
C ILE A 31 -7.03 8.11 -6.00
N ILE A 32 -6.08 7.57 -5.25
CA ILE A 32 -4.68 8.04 -5.22
C ILE A 32 -3.95 7.62 -6.48
N ILE A 33 -4.15 6.38 -6.92
CA ILE A 33 -3.53 5.84 -8.14
C ILE A 33 -3.95 6.67 -9.36
N GLU A 34 -5.25 6.95 -9.50
CA GLU A 34 -5.78 7.78 -10.58
C GLU A 34 -5.22 9.20 -10.55
N TRP A 35 -5.08 9.79 -9.35
CA TRP A 35 -4.45 11.10 -9.19
C TRP A 35 -2.97 11.09 -9.59
N LEU A 36 -2.20 10.08 -9.18
CA LEU A 36 -0.78 9.96 -9.55
C LEU A 36 -0.58 9.71 -11.06
N LEU A 37 -1.51 8.99 -11.71
CA LEU A 37 -1.42 8.69 -13.15
C LEU A 37 -1.93 9.85 -14.03
N LYS A 38 -3.06 10.47 -13.66
CA LYS A 38 -3.77 11.44 -14.50
C LYS A 38 -3.58 12.88 -14.05
N GLY A 39 -3.00 13.12 -12.87
CA GLY A 39 -2.83 14.44 -12.27
C GLY A 39 -4.15 15.11 -11.84
N LYS A 40 -5.29 14.44 -12.01
CA LYS A 40 -6.62 14.98 -11.72
C LYS A 40 -7.14 14.38 -10.42
N GLY A 41 -7.49 15.24 -9.46
CA GLY A 41 -8.12 14.80 -8.21
C GLY A 41 -9.54 14.27 -8.42
N PRO A 42 -10.05 13.48 -7.46
CA PRO A 42 -11.45 13.05 -7.47
C PRO A 42 -12.37 14.26 -7.35
N ASP A 43 -13.60 14.10 -7.85
CA ASP A 43 -14.66 15.05 -7.59
C ASP A 43 -14.98 15.12 -6.09
N GLU A 44 -15.35 16.30 -5.60
CA GLU A 44 -15.62 16.52 -4.18
C GLU A 44 -16.76 15.63 -3.67
N GLY A 45 -17.76 15.34 -4.51
CA GLY A 45 -18.84 14.41 -4.18
C GLY A 45 -18.37 12.97 -4.02
N ILE A 46 -17.42 12.53 -4.85
CA ILE A 46 -16.80 11.20 -4.74
C ILE A 46 -15.97 11.11 -3.46
N LEU A 47 -15.17 12.14 -3.17
CA LEU A 47 -14.36 12.18 -1.95
C LEU A 47 -15.24 12.24 -0.70
N PHE A 48 -16.35 12.98 -0.72
CA PHE A 48 -17.29 13.08 0.39
C PHE A 48 -17.96 11.75 0.72
N LEU A 49 -18.31 10.97 -0.31
CA LEU A 49 -18.90 9.63 -0.18
C LEU A 49 -17.87 8.52 0.07
N ALA A 50 -16.57 8.82 -0.05
CA ALA A 50 -15.50 7.85 0.15
C ALA A 50 -15.37 7.43 1.62
N SER A 51 -14.73 6.28 1.84
CA SER A 51 -14.44 5.74 3.16
C SER A 51 -13.53 6.70 3.97
N PRO A 52 -13.52 6.60 5.31
CA PRO A 52 -12.58 7.35 6.14
C PRO A 52 -11.11 7.12 5.72
N GLU A 53 -10.78 5.91 5.28
CA GLU A 53 -9.44 5.54 4.83
C GLU A 53 -9.09 6.19 3.49
N ALA A 54 -9.99 6.17 2.52
CA ALA A 54 -9.83 6.90 1.27
C ALA A 54 -9.62 8.39 1.50
N LYS A 55 -10.39 9.00 2.43
CA LYS A 55 -10.22 10.41 2.81
C LYS A 55 -8.86 10.65 3.48
N TYR A 56 -8.45 9.78 4.39
CA TYR A 56 -7.12 9.86 5.02
C TYR A 56 -6.00 9.76 3.99
N ASN A 57 -6.08 8.81 3.06
CA ASN A 57 -5.11 8.66 1.98
C ASN A 57 -5.07 9.92 1.09
N TRP A 58 -6.23 10.50 0.77
CA TRP A 58 -6.32 11.72 -0.03
C TRP A 58 -5.72 12.96 0.65
N LEU A 59 -5.95 13.09 1.95
CA LEU A 59 -5.34 14.17 2.75
C LEU A 59 -3.81 14.05 2.78
N ASN A 60 -3.30 12.82 2.78
CA ASN A 60 -1.87 12.53 2.83
C ASN A 60 -1.29 12.16 1.44
N LYS A 61 -1.97 12.50 0.34
CA LYS A 61 -1.64 12.05 -1.02
C LYS A 61 -0.20 12.36 -1.45
N GLU A 62 0.40 13.43 -0.93
CA GLU A 62 1.78 13.84 -1.22
C GLU A 62 2.83 12.87 -0.66
N LEU A 63 2.45 12.02 0.32
CA LEU A 63 3.31 10.96 0.83
C LEU A 63 3.30 9.71 -0.06
N PHE A 64 2.43 9.65 -1.06
CA PHE A 64 2.29 8.47 -1.91
C PHE A 64 3.02 8.65 -3.24
N GLN A 65 3.57 7.55 -3.73
CA GLN A 65 4.26 7.50 -5.02
C GLN A 65 4.04 6.16 -5.70
N LEU A 66 4.04 6.18 -7.03
CA LEU A 66 4.01 4.98 -7.85
C LEU A 66 5.45 4.63 -8.27
N VAL A 67 5.89 3.42 -7.92
CA VAL A 67 7.18 2.86 -8.35
C VAL A 67 6.89 1.57 -9.08
N ASP A 68 7.26 1.50 -10.36
CA ASP A 68 6.95 0.36 -11.25
C ASP A 68 5.47 -0.03 -11.19
N GLY A 69 4.56 0.95 -11.17
CA GLY A 69 3.11 0.76 -11.12
C GLY A 69 2.55 0.32 -9.76
N VAL A 70 3.39 0.08 -8.75
CA VAL A 70 2.99 -0.28 -7.39
C VAL A 70 2.98 0.96 -6.50
N LEU A 71 1.95 1.10 -5.67
CA LEU A 71 1.78 2.22 -4.76
C LEU A 71 2.61 2.01 -3.48
N PHE A 72 3.43 3.01 -3.18
CA PHE A 72 4.23 3.10 -1.97
C PHE A 72 3.89 4.37 -1.20
N LYS A 73 4.04 4.33 0.12
CA LYS A 73 3.92 5.46 1.04
C LYS A 73 5.29 5.78 1.61
N GLN A 74 5.70 7.04 1.55
CA GLN A 74 6.93 7.53 2.16
C GLN A 74 6.74 7.67 3.68
N LYS A 75 7.72 7.19 4.44
CA LYS A 75 7.77 7.44 5.89
C LYS A 75 8.05 8.91 6.16
N LEU A 76 7.31 9.48 7.11
CA LEU A 76 7.56 10.84 7.56
C LEU A 76 8.99 10.94 8.13
N ASN A 77 9.80 11.83 7.58
CA ASN A 77 11.21 12.03 7.95
C ASN A 77 12.17 10.88 7.57
N SER A 78 11.83 10.01 6.62
CA SER A 78 12.77 9.05 6.04
C SER A 78 12.66 9.03 4.51
N ILE A 79 13.73 8.58 3.86
CA ILE A 79 13.73 8.22 2.43
C ILE A 79 13.09 6.84 2.18
N ASP A 80 12.77 6.12 3.26
CA ASP A 80 12.20 4.77 3.18
C ASP A 80 10.76 4.78 2.63
N LEU A 81 10.48 3.78 1.79
CA LEU A 81 9.18 3.54 1.19
C LEU A 81 8.52 2.31 1.81
N GLU A 82 7.27 2.45 2.20
CA GLU A 82 6.42 1.37 2.70
C GLU A 82 5.44 0.95 1.61
N LEU A 83 5.38 -0.36 1.35
CA LEU A 83 4.39 -0.93 0.44
C LEU A 83 2.99 -0.68 0.99
N VAL A 84 2.13 -0.06 0.19
CA VAL A 84 0.73 0.15 0.58
C VAL A 84 -0.04 -1.14 0.31
N VAL A 85 -0.27 -1.92 1.36
CA VAL A 85 -1.02 -3.17 1.26
C VAL A 85 -2.52 -2.85 1.18
N PRO A 86 -3.25 -3.31 0.14
CA PRO A 86 -4.67 -3.05 -0.01
C PRO A 86 -5.48 -3.67 1.15
N ASN A 87 -6.61 -3.07 1.48
CA ASN A 87 -7.44 -3.47 2.62
C ASN A 87 -7.88 -4.94 2.56
N SER A 88 -8.19 -5.46 1.37
CA SER A 88 -8.49 -6.89 1.16
C SER A 88 -7.35 -7.84 1.58
N ARG A 89 -6.15 -7.33 1.82
CA ARG A 89 -4.97 -8.08 2.27
C ARG A 89 -4.45 -7.63 3.65
N GLN A 90 -5.02 -6.59 4.27
CA GLN A 90 -4.66 -6.20 5.63
C GLN A 90 -5.12 -7.26 6.65
N GLU A 91 -6.31 -7.86 6.46
CA GLU A 91 -6.75 -9.00 7.26
C GLU A 91 -5.79 -10.20 7.16
N GLN A 92 -5.24 -10.47 5.98
CA GLN A 92 -4.22 -11.52 5.82
C GLN A 92 -2.88 -11.09 6.45
N THR A 93 -2.46 -9.85 6.29
CA THR A 93 -1.18 -9.35 6.84
C THR A 93 -1.15 -9.44 8.37
N LEU A 94 -2.28 -9.18 9.04
CA LEU A 94 -2.42 -9.40 10.49
C LEU A 94 -2.31 -10.88 10.86
N VAL A 95 -2.86 -11.80 10.05
CA VAL A 95 -2.71 -13.25 10.26
C VAL A 95 -1.24 -13.69 10.09
N TRP A 96 -0.53 -13.19 9.08
CA TRP A 96 0.90 -13.52 8.87
C TRP A 96 1.82 -12.93 9.94
N HIS A 97 1.41 -11.86 10.63
CA HIS A 97 2.13 -11.31 11.78
C HIS A 97 1.80 -12.00 13.11
N HIS A 98 0.63 -12.66 13.21
CA HIS A 98 0.21 -13.39 14.41
C HIS A 98 0.54 -14.89 14.39
N ASP A 99 0.80 -15.50 13.22
CA ASP A 99 1.11 -16.93 13.09
C ASP A 99 2.63 -17.24 13.00
N LYS A 100 3.43 -16.58 13.85
CA LYS A 100 4.78 -17.06 14.19
C LYS A 100 4.95 -17.09 15.71
N PRO A 101 4.83 -18.26 16.37
CA PRO A 101 5.42 -18.45 17.69
C PRO A 101 6.94 -18.65 17.56
N SER A 102 7.64 -17.68 16.97
CA SER A 102 9.12 -17.70 16.90
C SER A 102 9.72 -16.32 16.62
N SER A 103 9.36 -15.34 17.43
CA SER A 103 10.25 -14.21 17.71
C SER A 103 10.23 -13.98 19.20
N GLY A 104 11.04 -14.80 19.88
CA GLY A 104 11.31 -14.63 21.30
C GLY A 104 12.00 -13.29 21.56
N HIS A 105 11.51 -12.63 22.61
CA HIS A 105 12.26 -11.84 23.58
C HIS A 105 12.87 -10.48 23.15
N GLN A 106 12.17 -9.40 23.54
CA GLN A 106 12.60 -8.33 24.47
C GLN A 106 11.72 -7.09 24.21
N GLY A 107 11.05 -6.44 25.16
CA GLY A 107 10.86 -6.65 26.58
C GLY A 107 9.75 -5.68 27.00
N VAL A 108 8.73 -6.21 27.70
CA VAL A 108 7.82 -5.38 28.47
C VAL A 108 8.62 -4.85 29.67
N ALA A 109 8.92 -3.56 29.70
CA ALA A 109 9.26 -2.84 30.91
C ALA A 109 9.24 -1.31 30.69
N ARG A 110 8.48 -0.63 31.57
CA ARG A 110 8.39 0.82 31.85
C ARG A 110 7.29 1.50 31.04
N THR A 111 6.19 1.96 31.62
CA THR A 111 5.84 2.33 33.02
C THR A 111 4.40 2.01 33.32
#